data_AF-A0A5E5PWT6-F1
#
_entry.id   AF-A0A5E5PWT6-F1
#
_cell.length_a   1.000
_cell.length_b   1.000
_cell.length_c   1.000
_cell.angle_alpha   90.00
_cell.angle_beta   90.00
_cell.angle_gamma   90.00
#
_symmetry.space_group_name_H-M   'P 1'
#
loop_
_entity.id
_entity.type
_entity.pdbx_description
1 polymer ?
#
loop_
_entity_poly.entity_id
_entity_poly.type
_entity_poly.pdbx_seq_one_letter_code
_entity_poly.pdbx_strand_id
1 'polypeptide(L)'
;MSVSKRKYEEMLEEQSDKELASILGISYDELCQLEWDVDTNESSDGLIYDYIYTFRDDSNLEILKKIQGIDIEGRYVYLQPWEFESDYYESEIAWYIESPKQLSVLENHLNSIISLTKIVVDEPTKIDLFVMLHAHVIAAMEEFLSGTFIHEITNSDELMKKLIETDPKIGEKKLTLKDIYKENEKIKTTVAKYLKDLTFHRLNKTKEMYKQVLDIDFENIGWFFKAIDVRHHCVHRAGSDKEGKKVDITKESIIELVGDCRELSTLISSEIGKLKKQHNKLLRTRELHKH
;
A
#
# COMPACT_ATOMS: atom_id res chain seq x y z
N MET A 1 -24.07 24.92 14.87
CA MET A 1 -23.78 24.85 16.33
C MET A 1 -22.28 24.68 16.45
N SER A 2 -21.56 25.70 16.91
CA SER A 2 -20.10 25.65 17.01
C SER A 2 -19.70 24.74 18.17
N VAL A 3 -19.01 23.64 17.86
CA VAL A 3 -18.21 22.93 18.86
C VAL A 3 -17.24 23.97 19.44
N SER A 4 -17.31 24.21 20.76
CA SER A 4 -16.38 25.11 21.44
C SER A 4 -14.96 24.63 21.18
N LYS A 5 -14.02 25.55 20.92
CA LYS A 5 -12.60 25.24 20.68
C LYS A 5 -12.04 24.23 21.71
N ARG A 6 -12.45 24.37 22.97
CA ARG A 6 -12.13 23.45 24.07
C ARG A 6 -12.63 22.02 23.86
N LYS A 7 -13.87 21.84 23.38
CA LYS A 7 -14.40 20.50 23.08
C LYS A 7 -13.66 19.85 21.91
N TYR A 8 -13.18 20.65 20.97
CA TYR A 8 -12.41 20.15 19.83
C TYR A 8 -11.00 19.72 20.25
N GLU A 9 -10.35 20.49 21.13
CA GLU A 9 -9.06 20.13 21.75
C GLU A 9 -9.18 18.85 22.61
N GLU A 10 -10.20 18.77 23.48
CA GLU A 10 -10.47 17.57 24.30
C GLU A 10 -10.73 16.32 23.42
N MET A 11 -11.43 16.47 22.28
CA MET A 11 -11.66 15.35 21.35
C MET A 11 -10.39 14.90 20.62
N LEU A 12 -9.45 15.82 20.36
CA LEU A 12 -8.18 15.49 19.70
C LEU A 12 -7.21 14.80 20.65
N GLU A 13 -7.13 15.27 21.91
CA GLU A 13 -6.36 14.62 22.97
C GLU A 13 -6.87 13.20 23.23
N GLU A 14 -8.19 13.01 23.36
CA GLU A 14 -8.79 11.69 23.54
C GLU A 14 -8.47 10.72 22.39
N GLN A 15 -8.46 11.20 21.14
CA GLN A 15 -8.13 10.37 19.99
C GLN A 15 -6.64 9.98 19.98
N SER A 16 -5.76 10.94 20.28
CA SER A 16 -4.31 10.71 20.39
C SER A 16 -3.98 9.69 21.49
N ASP A 17 -4.64 9.79 22.65
CA ASP A 17 -4.42 8.88 23.76
C ASP A 17 -4.94 7.47 23.48
N LYS A 18 -6.04 7.34 22.72
CA LYS A 18 -6.52 6.02 22.26
C LYS A 18 -5.53 5.35 21.31
N GLU A 19 -4.94 6.13 20.41
CA GLU A 19 -3.91 5.63 19.50
C GLU A 19 -2.67 5.19 20.28
N LEU A 20 -2.20 6.03 21.22
CA LEU A 20 -1.09 5.69 22.11
C LEU A 20 -1.38 4.43 22.93
N ALA A 21 -2.56 4.28 23.51
CA ALA A 21 -2.94 3.08 24.28
C ALA A 21 -2.87 1.82 23.41
N SER A 22 -3.35 1.92 22.16
CA SER A 22 -3.28 0.85 21.16
C SER A 22 -1.84 0.45 20.84
N ILE A 23 -0.95 1.43 20.59
CA ILE A 23 0.48 1.22 20.32
C ILE A 23 1.16 0.56 21.52
N LEU A 24 0.90 1.06 22.74
CA LEU A 24 1.46 0.54 23.98
C LEU A 24 0.88 -0.83 24.39
N GLY A 25 -0.21 -1.28 23.75
CA GLY A 25 -0.83 -2.57 24.01
C GLY A 25 -1.62 -2.66 25.32
N ILE A 26 -2.07 -1.51 25.84
CA ILE A 26 -2.90 -1.38 27.05
C ILE A 26 -4.27 -0.80 26.69
N SER A 27 -5.24 -0.92 27.60
CA SER A 27 -6.54 -0.27 27.40
C SER A 27 -6.45 1.25 27.60
N TYR A 28 -7.36 1.99 26.98
CA TYR A 28 -7.48 3.43 27.17
C TYR A 28 -7.71 3.80 28.65
N ASP A 29 -8.55 3.04 29.35
CA ASP A 29 -8.78 3.25 30.80
C ASP A 29 -7.53 3.03 31.65
N GLU A 30 -6.64 2.13 31.23
CA GLU A 30 -5.36 1.90 31.87
C GLU A 30 -4.36 3.02 31.57
N LEU A 31 -4.31 3.51 30.33
CA LEU A 31 -3.47 4.64 29.95
C LEU A 31 -3.88 5.91 30.72
N CYS A 32 -5.18 6.18 30.86
CA CYS A 32 -5.71 7.31 31.64
C CYS A 32 -5.31 7.31 33.13
N GLN A 33 -4.80 6.19 33.65
CA GLN A 33 -4.28 6.09 35.02
C GLN A 33 -2.77 6.36 35.11
N LEU A 34 -2.11 6.57 33.98
CA LEU A 34 -0.69 6.85 33.89
C LEU A 34 -0.48 8.33 33.57
N GLU A 35 0.65 8.85 34.03
CA GLU A 35 1.16 10.15 33.64
C GLU A 35 2.57 9.95 33.06
N TRP A 36 2.85 10.65 31.95
CA TRP A 36 4.10 10.51 31.22
C TRP A 36 4.59 11.84 30.67
N ASP A 37 5.90 11.92 30.45
CA ASP A 37 6.57 12.98 29.69
C ASP A 37 7.04 12.40 28.35
N VAL A 38 7.07 13.25 27.31
CA VAL A 38 7.49 12.86 25.95
C VAL A 38 8.71 13.69 25.55
N ASP A 39 9.81 13.00 25.25
CA ASP A 39 11.00 13.58 24.62
C ASP A 39 11.16 13.07 23.19
N THR A 40 11.98 13.76 22.38
CA THR A 40 12.33 13.34 21.02
C THR A 40 13.83 13.13 20.89
N ASN A 41 14.20 12.07 20.19
CA ASN A 41 15.54 11.91 19.62
C ASN A 41 15.50 12.43 18.19
N GLU A 42 16.13 13.59 17.93
CA GLU A 42 16.10 14.25 16.63
C GLU A 42 17.49 14.64 16.13
N SER A 43 17.66 14.63 14.81
CA SER A 43 18.86 15.16 14.15
C SER A 43 18.90 16.69 14.16
N SER A 44 20.06 17.25 13.83
CA SER A 44 20.24 18.72 13.74
C SER A 44 19.38 19.41 12.67
N ASP A 45 18.86 18.67 11.70
CA ASP A 45 17.94 19.15 10.65
C ASP A 45 16.46 18.90 10.99
N GLY A 46 16.15 18.40 12.19
CA GLY A 46 14.79 18.24 12.72
C GLY A 46 14.09 16.94 12.31
N LEU A 47 14.84 15.92 11.85
CA LEU A 47 14.29 14.59 11.63
C LEU A 47 14.21 13.84 12.97
N ILE A 48 13.00 13.50 13.39
CA ILE A 48 12.76 12.70 14.59
C ILE A 48 13.04 11.23 14.27
N TYR A 49 13.91 10.60 15.05
CA TYR A 49 14.20 9.16 14.98
C TYR A 49 13.28 8.35 15.88
N ASP A 50 13.04 8.83 17.10
CA ASP A 50 12.17 8.19 18.08
C ASP A 50 11.58 9.19 19.08
N TYR A 51 10.43 8.82 19.63
CA TYR A 51 9.80 9.45 20.79
C TYR A 51 10.08 8.61 22.03
N ILE A 52 10.41 9.27 23.13
CA ILE A 52 10.72 8.64 24.42
C ILE A 52 9.60 8.99 25.39
N TYR A 53 8.74 8.01 25.67
CA TYR A 53 7.66 8.16 26.64
C TYR A 53 8.15 7.68 28.01
N THR A 54 8.29 8.59 28.97
CA THR A 54 8.77 8.28 30.33
C THR A 54 7.63 8.40 31.33
N PHE A 55 7.31 7.31 32.02
CA PHE A 55 6.22 7.24 32.98
C PHE A 55 6.68 7.62 34.40
N ARG A 56 5.81 8.27 35.16
CA ARG A 56 6.13 8.75 36.51
C ARG A 56 6.45 7.63 37.51
N ASP A 57 7.21 7.97 38.55
CA ASP A 57 7.67 7.06 39.59
C ASP A 57 6.55 6.47 40.47
N ASP A 58 5.41 7.15 40.56
CA ASP A 58 4.21 6.71 41.28
C ASP A 58 3.22 5.94 40.39
N SER A 59 3.55 5.74 39.11
CA SER A 59 2.74 4.98 38.17
C SER A 59 2.49 3.54 38.62
N ASN A 60 1.30 3.02 38.30
CA ASN A 60 0.90 1.66 38.64
C ASN A 60 1.76 0.62 37.89
N LEU A 61 2.63 -0.07 38.63
CA LEU A 61 3.54 -1.08 38.08
C LEU A 61 2.84 -2.25 37.38
N GLU A 62 1.62 -2.61 37.79
CA GLU A 62 0.86 -3.68 37.13
C GLU A 62 0.33 -3.26 35.75
N ILE A 63 0.11 -1.97 35.54
CA ILE A 63 -0.22 -1.42 34.22
C ILE A 63 1.06 -1.30 33.39
N LEU A 64 2.13 -0.74 33.95
CA LEU A 64 3.41 -0.58 33.24
C LEU A 64 3.94 -1.91 32.70
N LYS A 65 3.85 -3.00 33.46
CA LYS A 65 4.25 -4.35 33.00
C LYS A 65 3.49 -4.87 31.78
N LYS A 66 2.32 -4.29 31.47
CA LYS A 66 1.53 -4.65 30.28
C LYS A 66 2.01 -3.90 29.03
N ILE A 67 2.68 -2.77 29.21
CA ILE A 67 3.16 -1.94 28.11
C ILE A 67 4.17 -2.71 27.29
N GLN A 68 3.93 -2.77 25.99
CA GLN A 68 4.81 -3.45 25.05
C GLN A 68 6.11 -2.65 24.86
N GLY A 69 7.25 -3.32 25.03
CA GLY A 69 8.57 -2.72 24.76
C GLY A 69 9.09 -1.76 25.84
N ILE A 70 8.40 -1.65 26.98
CA ILE A 70 8.85 -0.81 28.09
C ILE A 70 10.13 -1.34 28.74
N ASP A 71 11.05 -0.45 29.04
CA ASP A 71 12.06 -0.65 30.07
C ASP A 71 11.40 -0.40 31.43
N ILE A 72 11.14 -1.47 32.18
CA ILE A 72 10.42 -1.35 33.46
C ILE A 72 11.28 -0.72 34.57
N GLU A 73 12.61 -0.82 34.48
CA GLU A 73 13.52 -0.24 35.48
C GLU A 73 13.63 1.26 35.27
N GLY A 74 13.77 1.68 34.00
CA GLY A 74 13.79 3.10 33.59
C GLY A 74 12.40 3.73 33.44
N ARG A 75 11.34 2.93 33.40
CA ARG A 75 9.94 3.31 33.14
C ARG A 75 9.75 4.12 31.86
N TYR A 76 10.45 3.75 30.80
CA TYR A 76 10.29 4.42 29.51
C TYR A 76 10.09 3.42 28.37
N VAL A 77 9.52 3.91 27.27
CA VAL A 77 9.37 3.17 26.02
C VAL A 77 9.74 4.07 24.85
N TYR A 78 10.46 3.50 23.88
CA TYR A 78 10.77 4.17 22.62
C TYR A 78 9.69 3.84 21.60
N LEU A 79 9.08 4.86 21.02
CA LEU A 79 8.12 4.72 19.93
C LEU A 79 8.66 5.40 18.68
N GLN A 80 8.56 4.72 17.55
CA GLN A 80 9.03 5.22 16.27
C GLN A 80 7.95 6.11 15.64
N PRO A 81 8.29 7.18 14.90
CA PRO A 81 7.30 8.09 14.32
C PRO A 81 6.24 7.41 13.45
N TRP A 82 6.60 6.36 12.71
CA TRP A 82 5.67 5.60 11.86
C TRP A 82 4.66 4.75 12.64
N GLU A 83 4.85 4.54 13.95
CA GLU A 83 3.86 3.84 14.79
C GLU A 83 2.59 4.68 14.98
N PHE A 84 2.71 6.01 14.89
CA PHE A 84 1.62 6.99 14.89
C PHE A 84 1.08 7.32 13.49
N GLU A 85 1.65 6.73 12.44
CA GLU A 85 1.14 6.85 11.05
C GLU A 85 0.17 5.71 10.70
N SER A 86 -0.20 4.89 11.69
CA SER A 86 -1.02 3.68 11.50
C SER A 86 -2.37 3.99 10.87
N ASP A 87 -3.06 5.06 11.28
CA ASP A 87 -4.39 5.38 10.75
C ASP A 87 -4.38 5.77 9.27
N TYR A 88 -3.36 6.51 8.82
CA TYR A 88 -3.19 6.86 7.39
C TYR A 88 -2.85 5.62 6.56
N TYR A 89 -1.89 4.82 7.01
CA TYR A 89 -1.50 3.57 6.33
C TYR A 89 -2.64 2.54 6.33
N GLU A 90 -3.41 2.44 7.42
CA GLU A 90 -4.58 1.55 7.49
C GLU A 90 -5.70 2.00 6.57
N SER A 91 -5.93 3.31 6.42
CA SER A 91 -6.92 3.84 5.48
C SER A 91 -6.55 3.57 4.01
N GLU A 92 -5.27 3.68 3.65
CA GLU A 92 -4.78 3.40 2.31
C GLU A 92 -4.86 1.89 2.00
N ILE A 93 -4.48 1.05 2.97
CA ILE A 93 -4.60 -0.41 2.87
C ILE A 93 -6.07 -0.85 2.76
N ALA A 94 -6.97 -0.22 3.52
CA ALA A 94 -8.40 -0.49 3.44
C ALA A 94 -8.95 -0.21 2.05
N TRP A 95 -8.51 0.86 1.39
CA TRP A 95 -8.92 1.16 0.01
C TRP A 95 -8.55 0.03 -0.97
N TYR A 96 -7.34 -0.51 -0.88
CA TYR A 96 -6.92 -1.64 -1.72
C TYR A 96 -7.73 -2.91 -1.44
N ILE A 97 -8.09 -3.16 -0.19
CA ILE A 97 -8.89 -4.32 0.20
C ILE A 97 -10.34 -4.17 -0.30
N GLU A 98 -10.94 -3.00 -0.14
CA GLU A 98 -12.38 -2.80 -0.34
C GLU A 98 -12.76 -2.42 -1.78
N SER A 99 -11.92 -1.66 -2.47
CA SER A 99 -12.25 -1.08 -3.76
C SER A 99 -12.13 -2.11 -4.88
N PRO A 100 -13.18 -2.36 -5.69
CA PRO A 100 -13.07 -3.14 -6.92
C PRO A 100 -12.87 -2.25 -8.16
N LYS A 101 -12.49 -0.97 -7.98
CA LYS A 101 -12.53 0.07 -9.02
C LYS A 101 -11.20 0.30 -9.73
N GLN A 102 -10.20 -0.56 -9.54
CA GLN A 102 -8.84 -0.36 -10.05
C GLN A 102 -8.83 -0.09 -11.56
N LEU A 103 -9.60 -0.87 -12.34
CA LEU A 103 -9.69 -0.67 -13.79
C LEU A 103 -10.26 0.70 -14.17
N SER A 104 -11.34 1.15 -13.51
CA SER A 104 -11.95 2.43 -13.84
C SER A 104 -11.11 3.62 -13.38
N VAL A 105 -10.39 3.50 -12.26
CA VAL A 105 -9.40 4.48 -11.82
C VAL A 105 -8.27 4.61 -12.83
N LEU A 106 -7.72 3.48 -13.30
CA LEU A 106 -6.72 3.45 -14.37
C LEU A 106 -7.24 4.14 -15.63
N GLU A 107 -8.42 3.76 -16.12
CA GLU A 107 -9.01 4.35 -17.34
C GLU A 107 -9.17 5.87 -17.22
N ASN A 108 -9.54 6.39 -16.05
CA ASN A 108 -9.63 7.83 -15.82
C ASN A 108 -8.26 8.51 -15.96
N HIS A 109 -7.20 7.91 -15.43
CA HIS A 109 -5.83 8.42 -15.62
C HIS A 109 -5.41 8.36 -17.09
N LEU A 110 -5.61 7.23 -17.77
CA LEU A 110 -5.23 7.06 -19.18
C LEU A 110 -5.98 8.04 -20.09
N ASN A 111 -7.27 8.27 -19.86
CA ASN A 111 -8.06 9.28 -20.57
C ASN A 111 -7.57 10.70 -20.32
N SER A 112 -7.20 11.02 -19.07
CA SER A 112 -6.64 12.32 -18.71
C SER A 112 -5.29 12.54 -19.40
N ILE A 113 -4.40 11.54 -19.40
CA ILE A 113 -3.11 11.59 -20.10
C ILE A 113 -3.31 11.87 -21.60
N ILE A 114 -4.19 11.12 -22.27
CA ILE A 114 -4.51 11.35 -23.68
C ILE A 114 -5.01 12.78 -23.92
N SER A 115 -5.77 13.34 -22.99
CA SER A 115 -6.23 14.74 -23.08
C SER A 115 -5.08 15.73 -22.89
N LEU A 116 -4.17 15.47 -21.94
CA LEU A 116 -2.97 16.29 -21.69
C LEU A 116 -2.02 16.31 -22.91
N THR A 117 -1.92 15.22 -23.67
CA THR A 117 -1.12 15.20 -24.93
C THR A 117 -1.64 16.15 -26.02
N LYS A 118 -2.83 16.74 -25.86
CA LYS A 118 -3.46 17.64 -26.83
C LYS A 118 -3.28 19.11 -26.45
N ILE A 119 -2.75 19.40 -25.27
CA ILE A 119 -2.53 20.78 -24.82
C ILE A 119 -1.43 21.42 -25.68
N VAL A 120 -1.65 22.68 -26.06
CA VAL A 120 -0.69 23.48 -26.82
C VAL A 120 0.17 24.28 -25.84
N VAL A 121 1.47 24.07 -25.89
CA VAL A 121 2.51 24.76 -25.11
C VAL A 121 3.73 24.97 -25.99
N ASP A 122 4.70 25.79 -25.55
CA ASP A 122 5.99 25.91 -26.23
C ASP A 122 6.78 24.59 -26.20
N GLU A 123 7.72 24.41 -27.14
CA GLU A 123 8.41 23.12 -27.30
C GLU A 123 9.23 22.67 -26.08
N PRO A 124 9.99 23.54 -25.37
CA PRO A 124 10.61 23.16 -24.10
C PRO A 124 9.59 22.62 -23.07
N THR A 125 8.49 23.35 -22.85
CA THR A 125 7.44 22.91 -21.93
C THR A 125 6.78 21.60 -22.37
N LYS A 126 6.61 21.39 -23.68
CA LYS A 126 6.03 20.17 -24.24
C LYS A 126 6.90 18.95 -23.97
N ILE A 127 8.22 19.09 -24.07
CA ILE A 127 9.18 18.01 -23.76
C ILE A 127 9.02 17.59 -22.29
N ASP A 128 9.03 18.55 -21.37
CA ASP A 128 8.90 18.25 -19.94
C ASP A 128 7.50 17.70 -19.60
N LEU A 129 6.44 18.18 -20.29
CA LEU A 129 5.12 17.59 -20.19
C LEU A 129 5.14 16.10 -20.59
N PHE A 130 5.76 15.74 -21.71
CA PHE A 130 5.84 14.36 -22.17
C PHE A 130 6.64 13.46 -21.23
N VAL A 131 7.72 13.99 -20.63
CA VAL A 131 8.46 13.30 -19.56
C VAL A 131 7.56 12.96 -18.38
N MET A 132 6.76 13.93 -17.91
CA MET A 132 5.81 13.72 -16.83
C MET A 132 4.70 12.73 -17.21
N LEU A 133 4.14 12.85 -18.42
CA LEU A 133 3.07 11.97 -18.88
C LEU A 133 3.53 10.51 -19.01
N HIS A 134 4.72 10.27 -19.55
CA HIS A 134 5.28 8.91 -19.61
C HIS A 134 5.42 8.30 -18.22
N ALA A 135 5.98 9.04 -17.26
CA ALA A 135 6.10 8.59 -15.88
C ALA A 135 4.72 8.32 -15.25
N HIS A 136 3.72 9.16 -15.53
CA HIS A 136 2.36 9.03 -15.02
C HIS A 136 1.64 7.79 -15.57
N VAL A 137 1.84 7.43 -16.85
CA VAL A 137 1.27 6.18 -17.42
C VAL A 137 1.79 4.97 -16.66
N ILE A 138 3.09 4.90 -16.39
CA ILE A 138 3.71 3.78 -15.68
C ILE A 138 3.25 3.72 -14.23
N ALA A 139 3.21 4.86 -13.53
CA ALA A 139 2.71 4.92 -12.16
C ALA A 139 1.24 4.46 -12.07
N ALA A 140 0.38 4.88 -13.00
CA ALA A 140 -1.02 4.46 -13.03
C ALA A 140 -1.15 2.95 -13.30
N MET A 141 -0.31 2.36 -14.15
CA MET A 141 -0.30 0.91 -14.34
C MET A 141 0.23 0.14 -13.14
N GLU A 142 1.27 0.64 -12.47
CA GLU A 142 1.79 0.01 -11.26
C GLU A 142 0.73 -0.03 -10.17
N GLU A 143 -0.01 1.07 -10.00
CA GLU A 143 -1.13 1.17 -9.07
C GLU A 143 -2.28 0.22 -9.42
N PHE A 144 -2.61 0.11 -10.71
CA PHE A 144 -3.60 -0.85 -11.18
C PHE A 144 -3.17 -2.29 -10.86
N LEU A 145 -1.91 -2.65 -11.13
CA LEU A 145 -1.40 -4.00 -10.91
C LEU A 145 -1.30 -4.34 -9.42
N SER A 146 -0.72 -3.46 -8.61
CA SER A 146 -0.63 -3.68 -7.16
C SER A 146 -2.02 -3.80 -6.55
N GLY A 147 -2.90 -2.82 -6.84
CA GLY A 147 -4.20 -2.77 -6.22
C GLY A 147 -5.12 -3.89 -6.66
N THR A 148 -5.07 -4.30 -7.93
CA THR A 148 -5.86 -5.43 -8.41
C THR A 148 -5.39 -6.72 -7.75
N PHE A 149 -4.08 -6.95 -7.69
CA PHE A 149 -3.52 -8.15 -7.08
C PHE A 149 -3.84 -8.25 -5.59
N ILE A 150 -3.66 -7.15 -4.85
CA ILE A 150 -3.98 -7.07 -3.42
C ILE A 150 -5.48 -7.35 -3.21
N HIS A 151 -6.35 -6.63 -3.93
CA HIS A 151 -7.80 -6.79 -3.81
C HIS A 151 -8.25 -8.24 -4.02
N GLU A 152 -7.79 -8.88 -5.09
CA GLU A 152 -8.21 -10.25 -5.42
C GLU A 152 -7.75 -11.26 -4.35
N ILE A 153 -6.54 -11.09 -3.82
CA ILE A 153 -6.00 -11.99 -2.80
C ILE A 153 -6.69 -11.80 -1.45
N THR A 154 -6.84 -10.56 -1.01
CA THR A 154 -7.45 -10.26 0.30
C THR A 154 -8.93 -10.60 0.36
N ASN A 155 -9.57 -10.80 -0.80
CA ASN A 155 -10.98 -11.16 -0.90
C ASN A 155 -11.23 -12.61 -1.36
N SER A 156 -10.21 -13.47 -1.37
CA SER A 156 -10.35 -14.88 -1.70
C SER A 156 -9.41 -15.76 -0.87
N ASP A 157 -9.98 -16.57 0.04
CA ASP A 157 -9.22 -17.50 0.87
C ASP A 157 -8.41 -18.51 0.02
N GLU A 158 -8.92 -18.88 -1.15
CA GLU A 158 -8.22 -19.77 -2.09
C GLU A 158 -6.96 -19.10 -2.67
N LEU A 159 -7.08 -17.84 -3.09
CA LEU A 159 -5.95 -17.08 -3.64
C LEU A 159 -4.94 -16.71 -2.56
N MET A 160 -5.43 -16.37 -1.35
CA MET A 160 -4.61 -16.17 -0.16
C MET A 160 -3.76 -17.40 0.14
N LYS A 161 -4.39 -18.58 0.14
CA LYS A 161 -3.68 -19.85 0.33
C LYS A 161 -2.63 -20.08 -0.75
N LYS A 162 -2.98 -19.87 -2.03
CA LYS A 162 -2.01 -20.01 -3.15
C LYS A 162 -0.82 -19.06 -2.97
N LEU A 163 -1.04 -17.81 -2.58
CA LEU A 163 0.04 -16.86 -2.33
C LEU A 163 0.99 -17.35 -1.24
N ILE A 164 0.46 -17.84 -0.11
CA ILE A 164 1.25 -18.37 1.01
C ILE A 164 2.07 -19.60 0.57
N GLU A 165 1.49 -20.47 -0.26
CA GLU A 165 2.16 -21.67 -0.77
C GLU A 165 3.22 -21.38 -1.84
N THR A 166 3.14 -20.24 -2.54
CA THR A 166 4.00 -19.91 -3.70
C THR A 166 5.03 -18.81 -3.45
N ASP A 167 4.83 -17.91 -2.49
CA ASP A 167 5.83 -16.90 -2.09
C ASP A 167 6.58 -17.35 -0.81
N PRO A 168 7.83 -17.83 -0.90
CA PRO A 168 8.59 -18.28 0.25
C PRO A 168 8.77 -17.19 1.32
N LYS A 169 8.82 -15.91 0.93
CA LYS A 169 8.96 -14.81 1.90
C LYS A 169 7.73 -14.65 2.79
N ILE A 170 6.55 -15.03 2.29
CA ILE A 170 5.32 -15.10 3.10
C ILE A 170 5.24 -16.44 3.82
N GLY A 171 5.42 -17.55 3.08
CA GLY A 171 5.25 -18.91 3.59
C GLY A 171 6.20 -19.28 4.74
N GLU A 172 7.39 -18.68 4.77
CA GLU A 172 8.40 -18.92 5.83
C GLU A 172 8.33 -17.91 6.98
N LYS A 173 7.37 -16.97 6.96
CA LYS A 173 7.20 -16.00 8.05
C LYS A 173 6.77 -16.74 9.32
N LYS A 174 7.66 -16.78 10.32
CA LYS A 174 7.38 -17.42 11.61
C LYS A 174 6.34 -16.59 12.38
N LEU A 175 5.15 -17.16 12.55
CA LEU A 175 4.09 -16.61 13.40
C LEU A 175 4.01 -17.40 14.70
N THR A 176 3.89 -16.70 15.82
CA THR A 176 3.58 -17.31 17.12
C THR A 176 2.07 -17.57 17.25
N LEU A 177 1.66 -18.44 18.19
CA LEU A 177 0.24 -18.65 18.50
C LEU A 177 -0.45 -17.35 18.98
N LYS A 178 0.30 -16.42 19.58
CA LYS A 178 -0.20 -15.09 19.98
C LYS A 178 -0.45 -14.20 18.76
N ASP A 179 0.40 -14.29 17.74
CA ASP A 179 0.21 -13.61 16.46
C ASP A 179 -1.05 -14.17 15.79
N ILE A 180 -1.21 -15.49 15.68
CA ILE A 180 -2.40 -16.12 15.09
C ILE A 180 -3.69 -15.73 15.84
N TYR A 181 -3.65 -15.63 17.18
CA TYR A 181 -4.79 -15.21 18.00
C TYR A 181 -5.17 -13.73 17.81
N LYS A 182 -4.20 -12.84 17.53
CA LYS A 182 -4.44 -11.42 17.16
C LYS A 182 -4.73 -11.22 15.66
N GLU A 183 -4.20 -12.09 14.80
CA GLU A 183 -4.18 -11.98 13.34
C GLU A 183 -5.41 -12.60 12.66
N ASN A 184 -6.22 -13.40 13.36
CA ASN A 184 -7.40 -14.02 12.72
C ASN A 184 -8.41 -12.98 12.18
N GLU A 185 -8.42 -11.75 12.73
CA GLU A 185 -9.16 -10.61 12.19
C GLU A 185 -8.32 -9.68 11.29
N LYS A 186 -6.97 -9.79 11.29
CA LYS A 186 -6.05 -8.85 10.61
C LYS A 186 -5.21 -9.45 9.47
N ILE A 187 -5.32 -10.76 9.18
CA ILE A 187 -4.50 -11.43 8.17
C ILE A 187 -4.58 -10.76 6.79
N LYS A 188 -5.77 -10.26 6.41
CA LYS A 188 -5.96 -9.49 5.17
C LYS A 188 -5.12 -8.21 5.16
N THR A 189 -5.16 -7.46 6.25
CA THR A 189 -4.39 -6.22 6.42
C THR A 189 -2.88 -6.51 6.45
N THR A 190 -2.45 -7.58 7.13
CA THR A 190 -1.03 -7.99 7.16
C THR A 190 -0.53 -8.37 5.76
N VAL A 191 -1.31 -9.14 5.02
CA VAL A 191 -0.96 -9.53 3.64
C VAL A 191 -1.00 -8.33 2.71
N ALA A 192 -2.00 -7.46 2.82
CA ALA A 192 -2.07 -6.24 2.04
C ALA A 192 -0.87 -5.32 2.30
N LYS A 193 -0.46 -5.14 3.56
CA LYS A 193 0.75 -4.38 3.94
C LYS A 193 2.00 -4.99 3.31
N TYR A 194 2.20 -6.29 3.47
CA TYR A 194 3.33 -7.00 2.83
C TYR A 194 3.34 -6.84 1.31
N LEU A 195 2.18 -7.00 0.66
CA LEU A 195 2.06 -6.89 -0.79
C LEU A 195 2.28 -5.45 -1.25
N LYS A 196 1.80 -4.44 -0.52
CA LYS A 196 2.06 -3.02 -0.83
C LYS A 196 3.56 -2.69 -0.75
N ASP A 197 4.25 -3.23 0.23
CA ASP A 197 5.71 -3.11 0.37
C ASP A 197 6.45 -3.89 -0.71
N LEU A 198 5.80 -4.89 -1.34
CA LEU A 198 6.33 -5.50 -2.53
C LEU A 198 6.36 -4.49 -3.66
N THR A 199 7.56 -4.37 -4.18
CA THR A 199 7.89 -3.43 -5.20
C THR A 199 7.31 -3.86 -6.56
N PHE A 200 6.06 -3.51 -6.86
CA PHE A 200 5.39 -3.86 -8.12
C PHE A 200 6.04 -3.23 -9.37
N HIS A 201 6.93 -2.25 -9.22
CA HIS A 201 7.80 -1.78 -10.31
C HIS A 201 8.83 -2.84 -10.77
N ARG A 202 9.03 -3.93 -10.00
CA ARG A 202 9.80 -5.10 -10.44
C ARG A 202 8.91 -6.01 -11.29
N LEU A 203 8.67 -5.58 -12.53
CA LEU A 203 7.73 -6.22 -13.45
C LEU A 203 7.93 -7.74 -13.63
N ASN A 204 9.17 -8.24 -13.57
CA ASN A 204 9.46 -9.68 -13.58
C ASN A 204 8.75 -10.41 -12.43
N LYS A 205 8.93 -9.91 -11.19
CA LYS A 205 8.29 -10.48 -10.01
C LYS A 205 6.77 -10.34 -10.10
N THR A 206 6.27 -9.18 -10.55
CA THR A 206 4.83 -8.96 -10.74
C THR A 206 4.23 -9.97 -11.71
N LYS A 207 4.86 -10.18 -12.87
CA LYS A 207 4.40 -11.17 -13.87
C LYS A 207 4.39 -12.59 -13.28
N GLU A 208 5.43 -12.98 -12.57
CA GLU A 208 5.52 -14.29 -11.93
C GLU A 208 4.41 -14.50 -10.90
N MET A 209 4.14 -13.51 -10.06
CA MET A 209 3.09 -13.57 -9.03
C MET A 209 1.70 -13.68 -9.65
N TYR A 210 1.39 -12.88 -10.67
CA TYR A 210 0.13 -12.99 -11.41
C TYR A 210 -0.05 -14.37 -12.02
N LYS A 211 1.01 -14.95 -12.57
CA LYS A 211 0.95 -16.29 -13.16
C LYS A 211 0.78 -17.38 -12.10
N GLN A 212 1.51 -17.32 -11.00
CA GLN A 212 1.48 -18.37 -9.96
C GLN A 212 0.19 -18.35 -9.13
N VAL A 213 -0.32 -17.15 -8.80
CA VAL A 213 -1.46 -17.01 -7.88
C VAL A 213 -2.78 -16.89 -8.62
N LEU A 214 -2.82 -16.09 -9.69
CA LEU A 214 -4.05 -15.81 -10.45
C LEU A 214 -4.16 -16.63 -11.74
N ASP A 215 -3.12 -17.38 -12.13
CA ASP A 215 -3.05 -18.09 -13.42
C ASP A 215 -3.21 -17.16 -14.63
N ILE A 216 -2.74 -15.92 -14.50
CA ILE A 216 -2.77 -14.89 -15.56
C ILE A 216 -1.36 -14.69 -16.10
N ASP A 217 -1.14 -15.00 -17.37
CA ASP A 217 0.09 -14.65 -18.08
C ASP A 217 -0.09 -13.32 -18.80
N PHE A 218 0.83 -12.39 -18.59
CA PHE A 218 0.84 -11.10 -19.28
C PHE A 218 1.28 -11.21 -20.75
N GLU A 219 1.64 -12.41 -21.21
CA GLU A 219 2.13 -12.65 -22.57
C GLU A 219 3.38 -11.79 -22.88
N ASN A 220 3.45 -11.19 -24.07
CA ASN A 220 4.60 -10.39 -24.50
C ASN A 220 4.52 -8.96 -23.96
N ILE A 221 5.21 -8.71 -22.85
CA ILE A 221 5.33 -7.39 -22.21
C ILE A 221 6.70 -6.73 -22.43
N GLY A 222 7.40 -7.07 -23.51
CA GLY A 222 8.71 -6.46 -23.83
C GLY A 222 8.65 -4.93 -23.95
N TRP A 223 7.51 -4.39 -24.39
CA TRP A 223 7.23 -2.95 -24.43
C TRP A 223 7.24 -2.33 -23.03
N PHE A 224 6.70 -3.04 -22.04
CA PHE A 224 6.51 -2.50 -20.69
C PHE A 224 7.85 -2.40 -19.94
N PHE A 225 8.75 -3.38 -20.13
CA PHE A 225 10.13 -3.28 -19.62
C PHE A 225 10.85 -2.04 -20.17
N LYS A 226 10.77 -1.80 -21.49
CA LYS A 226 11.36 -0.61 -22.11
C LYS A 226 10.75 0.67 -21.54
N ALA A 227 9.43 0.69 -21.34
CA ALA A 227 8.75 1.86 -20.81
C ALA A 227 9.12 2.13 -19.34
N ILE A 228 9.36 1.10 -18.53
CA ILE A 228 9.90 1.22 -17.17
C ILE A 228 11.33 1.79 -17.19
N ASP A 229 12.19 1.34 -18.11
CA ASP A 229 13.55 1.90 -18.26
C ASP A 229 13.51 3.40 -18.58
N VAL A 230 12.63 3.82 -19.50
CA VAL A 230 12.41 5.23 -19.80
C VAL A 230 11.88 5.99 -18.58
N ARG A 231 10.95 5.40 -17.81
CA ARG A 231 10.43 6.01 -16.58
C ARG A 231 11.52 6.30 -15.54
N HIS A 232 12.55 5.46 -15.43
CA HIS A 232 13.69 5.74 -14.52
C HIS A 232 14.41 7.03 -14.92
N HIS A 233 14.57 7.27 -16.22
CA HIS A 233 15.11 8.52 -16.73
C HIS A 233 14.17 9.71 -16.47
N CYS A 234 12.86 9.52 -16.65
CA CYS A 234 11.88 10.57 -16.35
C CYS A 234 11.94 11.03 -14.88
N VAL A 235 11.90 10.08 -13.94
CA VAL A 235 11.77 10.38 -12.50
C VAL A 235 13.09 10.82 -11.87
N HIS A 236 14.21 10.17 -12.19
CA HIS A 236 15.48 10.42 -11.51
C HIS A 236 16.43 11.35 -12.26
N ARG A 237 16.16 11.63 -13.54
CA ARG A 237 17.06 12.40 -14.41
C ARG A 237 16.32 13.43 -15.27
N ALA A 238 15.09 13.80 -14.89
CA ALA A 238 14.26 14.78 -15.59
C ALA A 238 14.17 14.52 -17.11
N GLY A 239 14.04 13.24 -17.48
CA GLY A 239 13.97 12.81 -18.88
C GLY A 239 15.31 12.80 -19.60
N SER A 240 16.43 12.72 -18.89
CA SER A 240 17.77 12.57 -19.49
C SER A 240 18.34 11.18 -19.22
N ASP A 241 19.06 10.62 -20.19
CA ASP A 241 19.74 9.34 -20.05
C ASP A 241 21.02 9.45 -19.19
N LYS A 242 21.83 8.39 -19.17
CA LYS A 242 23.08 8.36 -18.39
C LYS A 242 24.17 9.26 -18.99
N GLU A 243 24.04 9.63 -20.26
CA GLU A 243 24.99 10.48 -21.00
C GLU A 243 24.54 11.95 -21.01
N GLY A 244 23.37 12.26 -20.43
CA GLY A 244 22.80 13.61 -20.37
C GLY A 244 21.97 13.97 -21.60
N LYS A 245 21.71 13.03 -22.51
CA LYS A 245 20.84 13.25 -23.67
C LYS A 245 19.39 13.05 -23.27
N LYS A 246 18.49 13.91 -23.76
CA LYS A 246 17.05 13.76 -23.52
C LYS A 246 16.53 12.45 -24.14
N VAL A 247 15.75 11.70 -23.38
CA VAL A 247 15.05 10.51 -23.89
C VAL A 247 14.02 10.95 -24.92
N ASP A 248 13.91 10.19 -26.00
CA ASP A 248 12.98 10.50 -27.09
C ASP A 248 11.57 10.03 -26.71
N ILE A 249 10.78 10.95 -26.13
CA ILE A 249 9.38 10.72 -25.79
C ILE A 249 8.55 11.61 -26.70
N THR A 250 7.72 10.98 -27.52
CA THR A 250 6.84 11.65 -28.47
C THR A 250 5.39 11.54 -28.01
N LYS A 251 4.52 12.33 -28.64
CA LYS A 251 3.08 12.19 -28.42
C LYS A 251 2.61 10.80 -28.82
N GLU A 252 3.11 10.32 -29.95
CA GLU A 252 2.78 9.02 -30.53
C GLU A 252 3.22 7.89 -29.60
N SER A 253 4.43 7.96 -29.02
CA SER A 253 4.91 6.95 -28.08
C SER A 253 4.09 6.91 -26.78
N ILE A 254 3.60 8.06 -26.30
CA ILE A 254 2.70 8.10 -25.13
C ILE A 254 1.34 7.47 -25.49
N ILE A 255 0.79 7.78 -26.66
CA ILE A 255 -0.49 7.22 -27.11
C ILE A 255 -0.39 5.70 -27.29
N GLU A 256 0.70 5.22 -27.88
CA GLU A 256 1.00 3.79 -28.03
C GLU A 256 1.10 3.12 -26.65
N LEU A 257 1.90 3.68 -25.73
CA LEU A 257 2.03 3.15 -24.38
C LEU A 257 0.68 3.08 -23.66
N VAL A 258 -0.17 4.12 -23.79
CA VAL A 258 -1.53 4.09 -23.23
C VAL A 258 -2.37 2.97 -23.85
N GLY A 259 -2.25 2.74 -25.15
CA GLY A 259 -2.91 1.63 -25.85
C GLY A 259 -2.49 0.27 -25.29
N ASP A 260 -1.19 0.02 -25.22
CA ASP A 260 -0.62 -1.23 -24.68
C ASP A 260 -1.07 -1.47 -23.23
N CYS A 261 -1.07 -0.41 -22.40
CA CYS A 261 -1.55 -0.46 -21.03
C CYS A 261 -3.04 -0.85 -20.92
N ARG A 262 -3.89 -0.34 -21.83
CA ARG A 262 -5.32 -0.70 -21.89
C ARG A 262 -5.56 -2.14 -22.29
N GLU A 263 -4.80 -2.62 -23.27
CA GLU A 263 -4.92 -4.00 -23.73
C GLU A 263 -4.57 -4.97 -22.60
N LEU A 264 -3.45 -4.72 -21.91
CA LEU A 264 -3.03 -5.53 -20.76
C LEU A 264 -4.03 -5.46 -19.59
N SER A 265 -4.51 -4.26 -19.23
CA SER A 265 -5.46 -4.11 -18.11
C SER A 265 -6.81 -4.76 -18.41
N THR A 266 -7.26 -4.72 -19.67
CA THR A 266 -8.49 -5.37 -20.13
C THR A 266 -8.35 -6.89 -20.13
N LEU A 267 -7.21 -7.42 -20.58
CA LEU A 267 -6.88 -8.84 -20.50
C LEU A 267 -6.97 -9.33 -19.05
N ILE A 268 -6.24 -8.68 -18.14
CA ILE A 268 -6.23 -9.02 -16.71
C ILE A 268 -7.64 -9.01 -16.13
N SER A 269 -8.40 -7.94 -16.37
CA SER A 269 -9.75 -7.80 -15.85
C SER A 269 -10.72 -8.86 -16.38
N SER A 270 -10.57 -9.25 -17.65
CA SER A 270 -11.35 -10.32 -18.28
C SER A 270 -11.06 -11.68 -17.65
N GLU A 271 -9.79 -12.03 -17.46
CA GLU A 271 -9.38 -13.30 -16.83
C GLU A 271 -9.85 -13.39 -15.37
N ILE A 272 -9.71 -12.31 -14.59
CA ILE A 272 -10.27 -12.23 -13.22
C ILE A 272 -11.79 -12.46 -13.24
N GLY A 273 -12.50 -11.85 -14.19
CA GLY A 273 -13.94 -12.05 -14.36
C GLY A 273 -14.32 -13.50 -14.66
N LYS A 274 -13.47 -14.26 -15.38
CA LYS A 274 -13.68 -15.70 -15.64
C LYS A 274 -13.44 -16.53 -14.38
N LEU A 275 -12.37 -16.25 -13.62
CA LEU A 275 -12.06 -16.94 -12.37
C LEU A 275 -13.22 -16.83 -11.36
N LYS A 276 -13.75 -15.63 -11.15
CA LYS A 276 -14.90 -15.39 -10.25
C LYS A 276 -16.14 -16.18 -10.67
N LYS A 277 -16.43 -16.26 -11.98
CA LYS A 277 -17.57 -17.03 -12.50
C LYS A 277 -17.41 -18.53 -12.31
N GLN A 278 -16.20 -19.08 -12.51
CA GLN A 278 -15.91 -20.50 -12.29
C GLN A 278 -16.07 -20.87 -10.82
N HIS A 279 -15.54 -20.06 -9.91
CA HIS A 279 -15.67 -20.25 -8.46
C HIS A 279 -17.15 -20.28 -8.02
N ASN A 280 -17.95 -19.30 -8.47
CA ASN A 280 -19.39 -19.25 -8.16
C ASN A 280 -20.17 -20.46 -8.71
N LYS A 281 -19.79 -20.99 -9.87
CA LYS A 281 -20.40 -22.21 -10.44
C LYS A 281 -20.08 -23.45 -9.61
N LEU A 282 -18.84 -23.58 -9.12
CA LEU A 282 -18.41 -24.70 -8.27
C LEU A 282 -19.12 -24.70 -6.92
N LEU A 283 -19.29 -23.53 -6.29
CA LEU A 283 -20.04 -23.39 -5.03
C LEU A 283 -21.50 -23.84 -5.19
N ARG A 284 -22.21 -23.36 -6.22
CA ARG A 284 -23.60 -23.76 -6.51
C ARG A 284 -23.75 -25.26 -6.76
N THR A 285 -22.76 -25.88 -7.43
CA THR A 285 -22.80 -27.31 -7.72
C THR A 285 -22.58 -28.14 -6.43
N ARG A 286 -21.74 -27.67 -5.50
CA ARG A 286 -21.50 -28.31 -4.20
C ARG A 286 -22.71 -28.21 -3.25
N GLU A 287 -23.49 -27.14 -3.33
CA GLU A 287 -24.73 -27.00 -2.56
C GLU A 287 -25.84 -27.93 -3.09
N LEU A 288 -25.94 -28.11 -4.40
CA LEU A 288 -26.91 -29.01 -5.03
C LEU A 288 -26.67 -30.50 -4.75
N HIS A 289 -25.44 -30.90 -4.39
CA HIS A 289 -25.10 -32.29 -4.03
C HIS A 289 -25.15 -32.55 -2.50
N LYS A 290 -25.56 -31.56 -1.70
CA LYS A 290 -25.80 -31.70 -0.25
C LYS A 290 -27.28 -31.91 0.10
N HIS A 291 -28.14 -32.03 -0.91
CA HIS A 291 -29.57 -32.39 -0.80
C HIS A 291 -29.85 -33.67 -1.58
#